data_AF-G5R5A0-F1
#
_entry.id   AF-G5R5A0-F1
#
_cell.length_a   1.000
_cell.length_b   1.000
_cell.length_c   1.000
_cell.angle_alpha   90.00
_cell.angle_beta   90.00
_cell.angle_gamma   90.00
#
_symmetry.space_group_name_H-M   'P 1'
#
loop_
_entity.id
_entity.type
_entity.pdbx_description
1 polymer ?
#
loop_
_entity_poly.entity_id
_entity_poly.type
_entity_poly.pdbx_seq_one_letter_code
_entity_poly.pdbx_strand_id
1 'polypeptide(L)'
;MDLHDIHIGYSSGAFSLQERAWAEQLYLSMCHEVQKQLDPQNRAHRPIIDELQERMADKMYVNFSLFQSMPDAWGIDQLFPVLPLEGLDQVPERRAVLLDITCDSDGAIDHYIDGDGIATTMPMPEYDPENPPMLGFFMVGAYQEILGNMHNLFGDTEAVDVFVFPDGSVEVELSDEGDTVADMLQYVQLDPKTLLTHFRDQVKQTDLDDALQQQFLEEFEAGLYGYTYLEDE
;
A
#
# COMPACT_ATOMS: atom_id res chain seq x y z
N MET A 1 10.32 -15.19 31.65
CA MET A 1 9.38 -15.52 30.58
C MET A 1 9.15 -14.24 29.82
N ASP A 2 9.91 -14.08 28.76
CA ASP A 2 9.72 -12.96 27.82
C ASP A 2 8.69 -13.35 26.75
N LEU A 3 8.40 -12.46 25.81
CA LEU A 3 7.45 -12.74 24.73
C LEU A 3 7.89 -13.93 23.88
N HIS A 4 9.19 -14.13 23.70
CA HIS A 4 9.76 -15.22 22.90
C HIS A 4 9.48 -16.58 23.54
N ASP A 5 9.64 -16.71 24.86
CA ASP A 5 9.27 -17.91 25.62
C ASP A 5 7.78 -18.26 25.43
N ILE A 6 6.89 -17.26 25.41
CA ILE A 6 5.45 -17.47 25.16
C ILE A 6 5.20 -17.98 23.73
N HIS A 7 5.89 -17.43 22.73
CA HIS A 7 5.76 -17.88 21.33
C HIS A 7 6.23 -19.32 21.12
N ILE A 8 7.36 -19.71 21.74
CA ILE A 8 7.85 -21.09 21.72
C ILE A 8 6.86 -22.02 22.44
N GLY A 9 6.38 -21.60 23.62
CA GLY A 9 5.41 -22.38 24.39
C GLY A 9 4.08 -22.56 23.65
N TYR A 10 3.59 -21.54 22.95
CA TYR A 10 2.40 -21.63 22.11
C TYR A 10 2.59 -22.67 20.99
N SER A 11 3.72 -22.60 20.28
CA SER A 11 4.03 -23.51 19.16
C SER A 11 4.17 -24.97 19.62
N SER A 12 4.60 -25.20 20.85
CA SER A 12 4.70 -26.53 21.47
C SER A 12 3.40 -26.98 22.17
N GLY A 13 2.34 -26.16 22.14
CA GLY A 13 1.04 -26.47 22.76
C GLY A 13 0.99 -26.26 24.28
N ALA A 14 2.00 -25.62 24.88
CA ALA A 14 2.05 -25.29 26.30
C ALA A 14 1.22 -24.05 26.68
N PHE A 15 0.95 -23.16 25.72
CA PHE A 15 0.10 -21.99 25.90
C PHE A 15 -1.05 -21.95 24.90
N SER A 16 -2.17 -21.40 25.34
CA SER A 16 -3.36 -21.13 24.54
C SER A 16 -3.19 -19.88 23.66
N LEU A 17 -4.09 -19.73 22.68
CA LEU A 17 -4.15 -18.54 21.84
C LEU A 17 -4.46 -17.27 22.66
N GLN A 18 -5.31 -17.39 23.68
CA GLN A 18 -5.66 -16.26 24.56
C GLN A 18 -4.45 -15.77 25.36
N GLU A 19 -3.62 -16.68 25.87
CA GLU A 19 -2.39 -16.33 26.59
C GLU A 19 -1.37 -15.67 25.66
N ARG A 20 -1.22 -16.19 24.44
CA ARG A 20 -0.38 -15.56 23.40
C ARG A 20 -0.86 -14.15 23.07
N ALA A 21 -2.15 -13.97 22.79
CA ALA A 21 -2.72 -12.66 22.44
C ALA A 21 -2.55 -11.65 23.59
N TRP A 22 -2.77 -12.08 24.83
CA TRP A 22 -2.57 -11.22 26.00
C TRP A 22 -1.10 -10.79 26.15
N ALA A 23 -0.16 -11.73 25.97
CA ALA A 23 1.26 -11.43 26.05
C ALA A 23 1.73 -10.47 24.96
N GLU A 24 1.25 -10.64 23.72
CA GLU A 24 1.56 -9.73 22.59
C GLU A 24 1.05 -8.30 22.86
N GLN A 25 -0.20 -8.15 23.34
CA GLN A 25 -0.76 -6.83 23.67
C GLN A 25 -0.05 -6.17 24.86
N LEU A 26 0.30 -6.94 25.88
CA LEU A 26 1.09 -6.44 27.02
C LEU A 26 2.46 -5.95 26.55
N TYR A 27 3.11 -6.69 25.65
CA TYR A 27 4.41 -6.31 25.10
C TYR A 27 4.33 -4.99 24.31
N LEU A 28 3.35 -4.84 23.41
CA LEU A 28 3.13 -3.58 22.68
C LEU A 28 2.85 -2.41 23.63
N SER A 29 2.06 -2.63 24.68
CA SER A 29 1.80 -1.61 25.71
C SER A 29 3.09 -1.20 26.45
N MET A 30 3.97 -2.16 26.76
CA MET A 30 5.28 -1.87 27.36
C MET A 30 6.18 -1.08 26.40
N CYS A 31 6.23 -1.45 25.11
CA CYS A 31 6.96 -0.71 24.09
C CYS A 31 6.52 0.75 24.02
N HIS A 32 5.20 0.99 24.00
CA HIS A 32 4.63 2.34 23.98
C HIS A 32 5.01 3.17 25.22
N GLU A 33 4.96 2.59 26.42
CA GLU A 33 5.35 3.28 27.65
C GLU A 33 6.86 3.52 27.78
N VAL A 34 7.68 2.62 27.24
CA VAL A 34 9.14 2.80 27.16
C VAL A 34 9.48 3.93 26.20
N GLN A 35 8.85 3.97 25.02
CA GLN A 35 9.09 5.01 24.01
C GLN A 35 8.91 6.43 24.57
N LYS A 36 7.88 6.65 25.39
CA LYS A 36 7.63 7.95 26.07
C LYS A 36 8.71 8.38 27.05
N GLN A 37 9.48 7.43 27.60
CA GLN A 37 10.51 7.68 28.61
C GLN A 37 11.92 7.75 28.02
N LEU A 38 12.10 7.38 26.75
CA LEU A 38 13.39 7.47 26.08
C LEU A 38 13.74 8.92 25.79
N ASP A 39 15.04 9.19 25.83
CA ASP A 39 15.62 10.52 25.64
C ASP A 39 16.53 10.49 24.41
N PRO A 40 16.17 11.18 23.31
CA PRO A 40 16.96 11.18 22.07
C PRO A 40 18.36 11.82 22.24
N GLN A 41 18.57 12.63 23.29
CA GLN A 41 19.89 13.17 23.62
C GLN A 41 20.80 12.13 24.27
N ASN A 42 20.24 11.10 24.89
CA ASN A 42 21.01 10.01 25.46
C ASN A 42 21.45 9.04 24.36
N ARG A 43 22.76 8.99 24.09
CA ARG A 43 23.35 8.11 23.08
C ARG A 43 23.00 6.62 23.28
N ALA A 44 22.81 6.16 24.52
CA ALA A 44 22.46 4.77 24.80
C ALA A 44 20.99 4.45 24.44
N HIS A 45 20.13 5.46 24.38
CA HIS A 45 18.71 5.29 24.06
C HIS A 45 18.46 5.24 22.55
N ARG A 46 19.30 5.90 21.73
CA ARG A 46 19.09 6.01 20.28
C ARG A 46 18.84 4.67 19.57
N PRO A 47 19.64 3.62 19.75
CA PRO A 47 19.38 2.34 19.07
C PRO A 47 18.03 1.72 19.45
N ILE A 48 17.57 1.94 20.69
CA ILE A 48 16.27 1.45 21.18
C ILE A 48 15.14 2.31 20.60
N ILE A 49 15.34 3.62 20.46
CA ILE A 49 14.38 4.51 19.79
C ILE A 49 14.17 4.05 18.35
N ASP A 50 15.25 3.80 17.61
CA ASP A 50 15.19 3.37 16.21
C ASP A 50 14.43 2.02 16.10
N GLU A 51 14.76 1.04 16.95
CA GLU A 51 14.08 -0.26 16.97
C GLU A 51 12.58 -0.13 17.33
N LEU A 52 12.25 0.73 18.31
CA LEU A 52 10.85 0.95 18.71
C LEU A 52 10.08 1.71 17.64
N GLN A 53 10.71 2.66 16.94
CA GLN A 53 10.07 3.39 15.85
C GLN A 53 9.70 2.47 14.70
N GLU A 54 10.58 1.55 14.31
CA GLU A 54 10.29 0.54 13.29
C GLU A 54 9.17 -0.41 13.73
N ARG A 55 9.23 -0.87 14.98
CA ARG A 55 8.26 -1.82 15.52
C ARG A 55 6.87 -1.23 15.76
N MET A 56 6.81 0.06 16.12
CA MET A 56 5.58 0.80 16.41
C MET A 56 5.10 1.63 15.21
N ALA A 57 5.78 1.56 14.07
CA ALA A 57 5.38 2.29 12.88
C ALA A 57 4.02 1.82 12.37
N ASP A 58 3.25 2.77 11.87
CA ASP A 58 2.00 2.49 11.19
C ASP A 58 2.28 1.78 9.88
N LYS A 59 1.48 0.76 9.56
CA LYS A 59 1.52 0.11 8.26
C LYS A 59 0.46 0.75 7.38
N MET A 60 0.90 1.49 6.37
CA MET A 60 0.01 2.14 5.42
C MET A 60 0.04 1.38 4.11
N TYR A 61 -1.12 0.88 3.71
CA TYR A 61 -1.31 0.26 2.40
C TYR A 61 -1.67 1.35 1.41
N VAL A 62 -0.86 1.49 0.37
CA VAL A 62 -1.01 2.51 -0.65
C VAL A 62 -1.56 1.83 -1.89
N ASN A 63 -2.60 2.42 -2.49
CA ASN A 63 -3.29 1.88 -3.66
C ASN A 63 -2.45 2.06 -4.94
N PHE A 64 -1.36 1.29 -5.04
CA PHE A 64 -0.48 1.21 -6.19
C PHE A 64 0.23 -0.15 -6.21
N SER A 65 1.05 -0.40 -7.23
CA SER A 65 1.92 -1.58 -7.30
C SER A 65 3.37 -1.14 -7.42
N LEU A 66 4.23 -1.57 -6.49
CA LEU A 66 5.66 -1.26 -6.48
C LEU A 66 6.33 -1.77 -7.76
N PHE A 67 5.98 -2.98 -8.18
CA PHE A 67 6.52 -3.65 -9.35
C PHE A 67 6.16 -2.97 -10.66
N GLN A 68 5.01 -2.29 -10.69
CA GLN A 68 4.51 -1.58 -11.86
C GLN A 68 5.06 -0.15 -11.91
N SER A 69 4.91 0.63 -10.84
CA SER A 69 5.23 2.06 -10.85
C SER A 69 6.66 2.39 -10.41
N MET A 70 7.32 1.50 -9.66
CA MET A 70 8.68 1.72 -9.15
C MET A 70 9.56 0.46 -9.20
N PRO A 71 9.75 -0.16 -10.38
CA PRO A 71 10.49 -1.41 -10.52
C PRO A 71 11.94 -1.34 -10.01
N ASP A 72 12.62 -0.20 -10.19
CA ASP A 72 14.00 -0.01 -9.70
C ASP A 72 14.10 0.00 -8.16
N ALA A 73 13.02 0.36 -7.44
CA ALA A 73 13.01 0.29 -5.98
C ALA A 73 13.14 -1.17 -5.53
N TRP A 74 12.45 -2.08 -6.21
CA TRP A 74 12.55 -3.53 -5.98
C TRP A 74 13.84 -4.14 -6.55
N GLY A 75 14.23 -3.75 -7.76
CA GLY A 75 15.29 -4.44 -8.51
C GLY A 75 16.72 -4.08 -8.08
N ILE A 76 16.94 -2.85 -7.61
CA ILE A 76 18.28 -2.32 -7.32
C ILE A 76 18.33 -1.44 -6.05
N ASP A 77 17.34 -1.53 -5.17
CA ASP A 77 17.21 -0.73 -3.95
C ASP A 77 17.26 0.80 -4.23
N GLN A 78 16.70 1.23 -5.36
CA GLN A 78 16.68 2.65 -5.74
C GLN A 78 15.82 3.45 -4.76
N LEU A 79 16.38 4.54 -4.25
CA LEU A 79 15.68 5.43 -3.34
C LEU A 79 14.84 6.46 -4.10
N PHE A 80 13.56 6.53 -3.75
CA PHE A 80 12.64 7.58 -4.20
C PHE A 80 12.23 8.44 -3.01
N PRO A 81 12.25 9.79 -3.12
CA PRO A 81 11.62 10.63 -2.12
C PRO A 81 10.11 10.35 -2.08
N VAL A 82 9.63 9.95 -0.90
CA VAL A 82 8.20 9.73 -0.64
C VAL A 82 7.78 10.60 0.54
N LEU A 83 6.67 11.31 0.40
CA LEU A 83 6.13 12.20 1.42
C LEU A 83 4.62 12.41 1.26
N PRO A 84 3.91 12.77 2.34
CA PRO A 84 2.53 13.22 2.24
C PRO A 84 2.46 14.56 1.47
N LEU A 85 1.38 14.75 0.71
CA LEU A 85 1.19 15.96 -0.08
C LEU A 85 0.73 17.17 0.77
N GLU A 86 0.35 16.93 2.03
CA GLU A 86 -0.16 17.91 2.97
C GLU A 86 0.42 17.72 4.38
N GLY A 87 0.26 18.73 5.24
CA GLY A 87 0.73 18.69 6.63
C GLY A 87 2.25 18.82 6.81
N LEU A 88 3.00 19.11 5.74
CA LEU A 88 4.47 19.23 5.75
C LEU A 88 5.02 20.40 6.56
N ASP A 89 4.15 21.34 6.96
CA ASP A 89 4.47 22.46 7.85
C ASP A 89 4.47 22.06 9.34
N GLN A 90 3.98 20.86 9.66
CA GLN A 90 3.92 20.31 11.01
C GLN A 90 5.15 19.46 11.34
N VAL A 91 5.44 19.32 12.64
CA VAL A 91 6.51 18.43 13.08
C VAL A 91 6.00 16.98 12.95
N PRO A 92 6.81 16.04 12.42
CA PRO A 92 6.41 14.64 12.38
C PRO A 92 6.15 14.08 13.78
N GLU A 93 4.94 13.55 14.01
CA GLU A 93 4.55 12.93 15.28
C GLU A 93 4.58 11.39 15.21
N ARG A 94 4.48 10.84 13.99
CA ARG A 94 4.38 9.40 13.75
C ARG A 94 5.42 8.92 12.74
N ARG A 95 5.56 7.60 12.66
CA ARG A 95 6.39 6.91 11.68
C ARG A 95 5.53 5.88 10.96
N ALA A 96 5.69 5.75 9.66
CA ALA A 96 4.95 4.79 8.85
C ALA A 96 5.89 3.95 7.97
N VAL A 97 5.47 2.74 7.64
CA VAL A 97 6.03 1.94 6.55
C VAL A 97 4.93 1.82 5.49
N LEU A 98 5.31 2.10 4.25
CA LEU A 98 4.45 2.03 3.08
C LEU A 98 4.56 0.65 2.45
N LEU A 99 3.41 0.02 2.30
CA LEU A 99 3.24 -1.22 1.56
C LEU A 99 2.32 -0.95 0.38
N ASP A 100 2.55 -1.64 -0.72
CA ASP A 100 1.63 -1.65 -1.85
C ASP A 100 0.45 -2.62 -1.57
N ILE A 101 -0.49 -2.71 -2.50
CA ILE A 101 -1.66 -3.60 -2.38
C ILE A 101 -1.43 -5.01 -2.98
N THR A 102 -0.20 -5.34 -3.33
CA THR A 102 0.11 -6.65 -3.87
C THR A 102 0.12 -7.72 -2.78
N CYS A 103 -0.10 -8.97 -3.19
CA CYS A 103 0.02 -10.12 -2.30
C CYS A 103 1.47 -10.52 -1.99
N ASP A 104 2.47 -9.82 -2.55
CA ASP A 104 3.88 -10.11 -2.37
C ASP A 104 4.45 -9.31 -1.21
N SER A 105 5.21 -9.96 -0.33
CA SER A 105 5.86 -9.28 0.80
C SER A 105 6.95 -8.31 0.36
N ASP A 106 7.48 -8.48 -0.86
CA ASP A 106 8.45 -7.58 -1.48
C ASP A 106 7.80 -6.27 -1.96
N GLY A 107 6.46 -6.18 -1.96
CA GLY A 107 5.69 -4.97 -2.26
C GLY A 107 5.74 -3.92 -1.14
N ALA A 108 6.92 -3.59 -0.63
CA ALA A 108 7.12 -2.62 0.43
C ALA A 108 8.32 -1.70 0.15
N ILE A 109 8.27 -0.49 0.69
CA ILE A 109 9.40 0.44 0.61
C ILE A 109 10.26 0.26 1.86
N ASP A 110 11.48 -0.19 1.67
CA ASP A 110 12.42 -0.49 2.76
C ASP A 110 13.11 0.75 3.33
N HIS A 111 13.28 1.78 2.49
CA HIS A 111 14.16 2.90 2.79
C HIS A 111 13.55 4.24 2.40
N TYR A 112 13.58 5.17 3.34
CA TYR A 112 13.00 6.51 3.22
C TYR A 112 14.06 7.57 3.42
N ILE A 113 13.90 8.69 2.72
CA ILE A 113 14.76 9.86 2.91
C ILE A 113 14.33 10.58 4.18
N ASP A 114 15.27 10.76 5.11
CA ASP A 114 15.09 11.49 6.36
C ASP A 114 16.21 12.53 6.50
N GLY A 115 16.00 13.65 7.18
CA GLY A 115 16.86 14.84 7.09
C GLY A 115 18.36 14.59 7.27
N ASP A 116 18.73 13.62 8.11
CA ASP A 116 20.13 13.24 8.40
C ASP A 116 20.65 12.05 7.55
N GLY A 117 19.82 11.43 6.70
CA GLY A 117 20.21 10.30 5.85
C GLY A 117 19.05 9.44 5.35
N ILE A 118 19.16 8.13 5.58
CA ILE A 118 18.17 7.12 5.17
C ILE A 118 17.64 6.44 6.44
N ALA A 119 16.33 6.27 6.52
CA ALA A 119 15.67 5.57 7.61
C ALA A 119 14.85 4.38 7.09
N THR A 120 14.54 3.42 7.97
CA THR A 120 13.68 2.26 7.66
C THR A 120 12.18 2.56 7.79
N THR A 121 11.83 3.79 8.17
CA THR A 121 10.45 4.26 8.32
C THR A 121 10.33 5.69 7.81
N MET A 122 9.15 6.08 7.34
CA MET A 122 8.84 7.42 6.86
C MET A 122 8.32 8.30 8.01
N PRO A 123 8.85 9.52 8.20
CA PRO A 123 8.23 10.51 9.10
C PRO A 123 6.87 10.96 8.56
N MET A 124 5.85 10.93 9.41
CA MET A 124 4.50 11.40 9.09
C MET A 124 4.04 12.45 10.12
N PRO A 125 3.36 13.52 9.67
CA PRO A 125 2.54 14.36 10.55
C PRO A 125 1.48 13.52 11.26
N GLU A 126 0.85 14.06 12.30
CA GLU A 126 -0.37 13.44 12.82
C GLU A 126 -1.46 13.50 11.72
N TYR A 127 -2.15 12.39 11.50
CA TYR A 127 -3.20 12.28 10.49
C TYR A 127 -4.39 11.48 11.01
N ASP A 128 -5.55 11.70 10.41
CA ASP A 128 -6.75 10.91 10.69
C ASP A 128 -6.64 9.53 10.02
N PRO A 129 -6.61 8.41 10.76
CA PRO A 129 -6.56 7.09 10.15
C PRO A 129 -7.78 6.75 9.29
N GLU A 130 -8.92 7.41 9.51
CA GLU A 130 -10.13 7.24 8.68
C GLU A 130 -10.07 8.07 7.39
N ASN A 131 -9.18 9.06 7.32
CA ASN A 131 -8.97 9.90 6.14
C ASN A 131 -7.48 10.25 6.00
N PRO A 132 -6.63 9.27 5.62
CA PRO A 132 -5.20 9.48 5.49
C PRO A 132 -4.87 10.44 4.33
N PRO A 133 -3.73 11.16 4.41
CA PRO A 133 -3.33 12.08 3.36
C PRO A 133 -2.87 11.33 2.11
N MET A 134 -3.00 11.99 0.96
CA MET A 134 -2.41 11.50 -0.29
C MET A 134 -0.88 11.49 -0.19
N LEU A 135 -0.25 10.49 -0.81
CA LEU A 135 1.19 10.34 -0.86
C LEU A 135 1.71 10.69 -2.26
N GLY A 136 2.90 11.31 -2.31
CA GLY A 136 3.61 11.59 -3.54
C GLY A 136 4.91 10.79 -3.61
N PHE A 137 5.12 10.11 -4.74
CA PHE A 137 6.39 9.47 -5.09
C PHE A 137 7.09 10.35 -6.12
N PHE A 138 8.27 10.86 -5.78
CA PHE A 138 8.99 11.83 -6.61
C PHE A 138 10.22 11.21 -7.26
N MET A 139 10.74 11.88 -8.28
CA MET A 139 11.93 11.46 -9.02
C MET A 139 11.77 10.12 -9.77
N VAL A 140 10.53 9.76 -10.11
CA VAL A 140 10.16 8.52 -10.83
C VAL A 140 10.17 8.65 -12.36
N GLY A 141 10.55 9.81 -12.92
CA GLY A 141 10.41 10.09 -14.36
C GLY A 141 11.44 9.44 -15.29
N ALA A 142 12.34 8.60 -14.80
CA ALA A 142 13.33 7.91 -15.64
C ALA A 142 13.30 6.41 -15.36
N TYR A 143 13.32 5.59 -16.41
CA TYR A 143 13.24 4.12 -16.39
C TYR A 143 11.91 3.52 -15.90
N GLN A 144 11.26 4.13 -14.91
CA GLN A 144 10.15 3.49 -14.18
C GLN A 144 8.97 3.10 -15.08
N GLU A 145 8.48 4.03 -15.89
CA GLU A 145 7.28 3.82 -16.73
C GLU A 145 7.43 2.61 -17.68
N ILE A 146 8.59 2.43 -18.29
CA ILE A 146 8.79 1.38 -19.32
C ILE A 146 9.27 0.04 -18.74
N LEU A 147 9.78 0.03 -17.51
CA LEU A 147 10.30 -1.17 -16.85
C LEU A 147 9.27 -1.85 -15.93
N GLY A 148 8.10 -1.25 -15.75
CA GLY A 148 7.00 -1.79 -14.95
C GLY A 148 6.59 -3.19 -15.41
N ASN A 149 6.15 -4.01 -14.45
CA ASN A 149 5.57 -5.32 -14.75
C ASN A 149 4.21 -5.50 -14.07
N MET A 150 3.37 -6.32 -14.72
CA MET A 150 1.97 -6.56 -14.33
C MET A 150 1.84 -7.58 -13.20
N HIS A 151 2.58 -7.40 -12.11
CA HIS A 151 2.49 -8.28 -10.93
C HIS A 151 1.06 -8.26 -10.37
N ASN A 152 0.50 -9.43 -10.07
CA ASN A 152 -0.93 -9.61 -9.71
C ASN A 152 -1.94 -9.05 -10.73
N LEU A 153 -1.53 -8.84 -11.99
CA LEU A 153 -2.37 -8.22 -13.03
C LEU A 153 -2.78 -6.78 -12.69
N PHE A 154 -2.00 -6.06 -11.89
CA PHE A 154 -2.09 -4.60 -11.85
C PHE A 154 -1.40 -4.04 -13.09
N GLY A 155 -2.13 -3.32 -13.91
CA GLY A 155 -1.62 -2.77 -15.17
C GLY A 155 -1.11 -1.34 -15.03
N ASP A 156 -0.87 -0.71 -16.18
CA ASP A 156 -0.39 0.66 -16.27
C ASP A 156 -1.33 1.62 -15.54
N THR A 157 -0.74 2.63 -14.89
CA THR A 157 -1.50 3.63 -14.13
C THR A 157 -1.98 4.76 -15.03
N GLU A 158 -3.12 5.36 -14.70
CA GLU A 158 -3.57 6.61 -15.34
C GLU A 158 -2.47 7.70 -15.25
N ALA A 159 -2.21 8.39 -16.36
CA ALA A 159 -1.20 9.42 -16.47
C ALA A 159 -1.79 10.71 -17.03
N VAL A 160 -1.40 11.85 -16.45
CA VAL A 160 -1.86 13.18 -16.87
C VAL A 160 -0.70 14.14 -17.06
N ASP A 161 -0.80 14.98 -18.09
CA ASP A 161 0.10 16.09 -18.33
C ASP A 161 -0.47 17.36 -17.67
N VAL A 162 0.33 17.99 -16.80
CA VAL A 162 -0.08 19.20 -16.08
C VAL A 162 0.73 20.41 -16.55
N PHE A 163 0.04 21.42 -17.09
CA PHE A 163 0.64 22.66 -17.59
C PHE A 163 0.29 23.83 -16.67
N VAL A 164 1.30 24.64 -16.32
CA VAL A 164 1.12 25.85 -15.51
C VAL A 164 1.55 27.07 -16.31
N PHE A 165 0.63 28.00 -16.52
CA PHE A 165 0.87 29.19 -17.34
C PHE A 165 1.28 30.41 -16.50
N PRO A 166 1.91 31.43 -17.12
CA PRO A 166 2.36 32.64 -16.41
C PRO A 166 1.24 33.47 -15.77
N ASP A 167 -0.02 33.28 -16.19
CA ASP A 167 -1.19 33.93 -15.59
C ASP A 167 -1.73 33.16 -14.36
N GLY A 168 -1.12 32.03 -14.01
CA GLY A 168 -1.51 31.17 -12.90
C GLY A 168 -2.61 30.16 -13.25
N SER A 169 -3.04 30.10 -14.51
CA SER A 169 -3.95 29.03 -14.96
C SER A 169 -3.23 27.69 -15.00
N VAL A 170 -3.98 26.62 -14.71
CA VAL A 170 -3.52 25.24 -14.73
C VAL A 170 -4.41 24.46 -15.70
N GLU A 171 -3.79 23.81 -16.67
CA GLU A 171 -4.45 22.87 -17.58
C GLU A 171 -3.96 21.45 -17.27
N VAL A 172 -4.89 20.50 -17.30
CA VAL A 172 -4.63 19.07 -17.06
C VAL A 172 -5.18 18.32 -18.26
N GLU A 173 -4.30 17.59 -18.95
CA GLU A 173 -4.63 16.78 -20.11
C GLU A 173 -4.39 15.30 -19.79
N LEU A 174 -5.34 14.44 -20.15
CA LEU A 174 -5.17 12.99 -20.00
C LEU A 174 -4.14 12.48 -21.02
N SER A 175 -3.08 11.86 -20.53
CA SER A 175 -2.03 11.27 -21.37
C SER A 175 -2.28 9.77 -21.58
N ASP A 176 -2.67 9.07 -20.51
CA ASP A 176 -2.96 7.63 -20.53
C ASP A 176 -4.13 7.33 -19.58
N GLU A 177 -5.08 6.50 -20.01
CA GLU A 177 -6.23 6.07 -19.19
C GLU A 177 -5.84 4.97 -18.19
N GLY A 178 -4.68 4.34 -18.38
CA GLY A 178 -4.28 3.16 -17.62
C GLY A 178 -5.06 1.90 -18.04
N ASP A 179 -4.66 0.78 -17.47
CA ASP A 179 -5.20 -0.52 -17.87
C ASP A 179 -6.46 -0.91 -17.09
N THR A 180 -7.39 -1.54 -17.78
CA THR A 180 -8.55 -2.21 -17.19
C THR A 180 -8.29 -3.68 -16.91
N VAL A 181 -9.13 -4.32 -16.09
CA VAL A 181 -9.08 -5.79 -15.88
C VAL A 181 -9.21 -6.54 -17.21
N ALA A 182 -10.02 -6.03 -18.14
CA ALA A 182 -10.19 -6.60 -19.48
C ALA A 182 -8.89 -6.59 -20.30
N ASP A 183 -8.06 -5.54 -20.18
CA ASP A 183 -6.78 -5.44 -20.88
C ASP A 183 -5.77 -6.47 -20.33
N MET A 184 -5.74 -6.61 -19.00
CA MET A 184 -4.91 -7.61 -18.31
C MET A 184 -5.31 -9.05 -18.66
N LEU A 185 -6.60 -9.31 -18.81
CA LEU A 185 -7.09 -10.62 -19.27
C LEU A 185 -6.67 -10.92 -20.72
N GLN A 186 -6.72 -9.91 -21.60
CA GLN A 186 -6.24 -10.07 -22.98
C GLN A 186 -4.75 -10.37 -23.04
N TYR A 187 -3.95 -9.74 -22.18
CA TYR A 187 -2.52 -9.99 -22.06
C TYR A 187 -2.22 -11.48 -21.77
N VAL A 188 -3.00 -12.11 -20.88
CA VAL A 188 -2.91 -13.55 -20.58
C VAL A 188 -3.72 -14.44 -21.53
N GLN A 189 -4.10 -13.92 -22.70
CA GLN A 189 -4.79 -14.64 -23.79
C GLN A 189 -6.23 -15.08 -23.47
N LEU A 190 -6.91 -14.35 -22.58
CA LEU A 190 -8.34 -14.51 -22.30
C LEU A 190 -9.13 -13.40 -22.99
N ASP A 191 -10.22 -13.78 -23.67
CA ASP A 191 -11.13 -12.80 -24.30
C ASP A 191 -12.24 -12.39 -23.32
N PRO A 192 -12.27 -11.13 -22.86
CA PRO A 192 -13.29 -10.61 -21.93
C PRO A 192 -14.71 -10.79 -22.45
N LYS A 193 -14.92 -10.71 -23.78
CA LYS A 193 -16.26 -10.85 -24.40
C LYS A 193 -16.79 -12.27 -24.29
N THR A 194 -15.91 -13.24 -24.51
CA THR A 194 -16.21 -14.66 -24.32
C THR A 194 -16.51 -14.94 -22.85
N LEU A 195 -15.72 -14.38 -21.94
CA LEU A 195 -15.90 -14.53 -20.49
C LEU A 195 -17.25 -13.97 -20.03
N LEU A 196 -17.60 -12.75 -20.45
CA LEU A 196 -18.90 -12.12 -20.15
C LEU A 196 -20.08 -12.97 -20.64
N THR A 197 -19.95 -13.58 -21.84
CA THR A 197 -20.98 -14.47 -22.39
C THR A 197 -21.15 -15.72 -21.53
N HIS A 198 -20.05 -16.35 -21.10
CA HIS A 198 -20.09 -17.51 -20.22
C HIS A 198 -20.69 -17.18 -18.85
N PHE A 199 -20.32 -16.05 -18.25
CA PHE A 199 -20.89 -15.60 -16.98
C PHE A 199 -22.40 -15.38 -17.12
N ARG A 200 -22.84 -14.76 -18.21
CA ARG A 200 -24.26 -14.57 -18.52
C ARG A 200 -25.05 -15.87 -18.60
N ASP A 201 -24.48 -16.91 -19.22
CA ASP A 201 -25.15 -18.21 -19.32
C ASP A 201 -25.18 -18.96 -17.99
N GLN A 202 -24.19 -18.74 -17.11
CA GLN A 202 -24.18 -19.28 -15.74
C GLN A 202 -25.23 -18.60 -14.87
N VAL A 203 -25.30 -17.26 -14.90
CA VAL A 203 -26.27 -16.47 -14.12
C VAL A 203 -27.71 -16.86 -14.47
N LYS A 204 -28.02 -17.07 -15.76
CA LYS A 204 -29.33 -17.54 -16.22
C LYS A 204 -29.73 -18.93 -15.72
N GLN A 205 -28.76 -19.76 -15.35
CA GLN A 205 -29.00 -21.11 -14.81
C GLN A 205 -29.20 -21.11 -13.29
N THR A 206 -29.08 -19.95 -12.64
CA THR A 206 -29.32 -19.81 -11.21
C THR A 206 -30.82 -19.74 -10.91
N ASP A 207 -31.18 -20.13 -9.69
CA ASP A 207 -32.55 -19.99 -9.18
C ASP A 207 -32.82 -18.59 -8.58
N LEU A 208 -32.00 -17.58 -8.94
CA LEU A 208 -32.14 -16.19 -8.46
C LEU A 208 -33.25 -15.46 -9.25
N ASP A 209 -33.82 -14.41 -8.65
CA ASP A 209 -34.79 -13.57 -9.35
C ASP A 209 -34.14 -12.72 -10.46
N ASP A 210 -34.95 -12.33 -11.45
CA ASP A 210 -34.47 -11.62 -12.64
C ASP A 210 -33.76 -10.28 -12.31
N ALA A 211 -34.18 -9.61 -11.23
CA ALA A 211 -33.58 -8.32 -10.84
C ALA A 211 -32.17 -8.54 -10.27
N LEU A 212 -32.01 -9.54 -9.41
CA LEU A 212 -30.73 -9.91 -8.86
C LEU A 212 -29.81 -10.46 -9.96
N GLN A 213 -30.31 -11.31 -10.86
CA GLN A 213 -29.52 -11.77 -12.01
C GLN A 213 -28.96 -10.61 -12.83
N GLN A 214 -29.77 -9.59 -13.10
CA GLN A 214 -29.33 -8.39 -13.81
C GLN A 214 -28.28 -7.61 -13.02
N GLN A 215 -28.45 -7.45 -11.71
CA GLN A 215 -27.48 -6.79 -10.83
C GLN A 215 -26.10 -7.50 -10.90
N PHE A 216 -26.06 -8.83 -10.83
CA PHE A 216 -24.80 -9.58 -10.94
C PHE A 216 -24.09 -9.35 -12.28
N LEU A 217 -24.84 -9.23 -13.39
CA LEU A 217 -24.26 -8.94 -14.70
C LEU A 217 -23.66 -7.54 -14.76
N GLU A 218 -24.34 -6.56 -14.18
CA GLU A 218 -23.89 -5.16 -14.13
C GLU A 218 -22.64 -5.02 -13.27
N GLU A 219 -22.62 -5.61 -12.07
CA GLU A 219 -21.44 -5.61 -11.19
C GLU A 219 -20.25 -6.34 -11.83
N PHE A 220 -20.50 -7.48 -12.49
CA PHE A 220 -19.45 -8.22 -13.17
C PHE A 220 -18.87 -7.46 -14.37
N GLU A 221 -19.71 -6.84 -15.19
CA GLU A 221 -19.28 -6.03 -16.33
C GLU A 221 -18.53 -4.77 -15.87
N ALA A 222 -18.99 -4.13 -14.80
CA ALA A 222 -18.32 -2.99 -14.19
C ALA A 222 -16.92 -3.34 -13.67
N GLY A 223 -16.76 -4.47 -12.97
CA GLY A 223 -15.45 -4.94 -12.52
C GLY A 223 -14.55 -5.40 -13.68
N LEU A 224 -15.12 -6.00 -14.72
CA LEU A 224 -14.35 -6.49 -15.88
C LEU A 224 -13.75 -5.35 -16.71
N TYR A 225 -14.48 -4.27 -16.91
CA TYR A 225 -14.01 -3.09 -17.65
C TYR A 225 -13.60 -1.93 -16.71
N GLY A 226 -13.53 -2.21 -15.41
CA GLY A 226 -13.05 -1.29 -14.41
C GLY A 226 -11.53 -1.22 -14.39
N TYR A 227 -11.02 -0.17 -13.75
CA TYR A 227 -9.60 0.03 -13.53
C TYR A 227 -9.01 -1.10 -12.68
N THR A 228 -7.72 -1.41 -12.89
CA THR A 228 -7.09 -2.56 -12.21
C THR A 228 -6.84 -2.33 -10.71
N TYR A 229 -6.82 -1.09 -10.25
CA TYR A 229 -6.58 -0.72 -8.85
C TYR A 229 -7.87 -0.65 -8.02
N LEU A 230 -7.73 -0.57 -6.70
CA LEU A 230 -8.85 -0.66 -5.77
C LEU A 230 -9.63 0.65 -5.67
N GLU A 231 -10.89 0.57 -5.23
CA GLU A 231 -11.68 1.73 -4.84
C GLU A 231 -11.57 1.94 -3.31
N ASP A 232 -11.71 3.19 -2.84
CA ASP A 232 -11.76 3.50 -1.41
C ASP A 232 -13.04 2.92 -0.78
N GLU A 233 -12.90 2.18 0.34
CA GLU A 233 -14.02 1.60 1.12
C GLU A 233 -14.64 2.55 2.14
#